data_AF-A0A2E9LJJ3-F1
#
_entry.id   AF-A0A2E9LJJ3-F1
#
_cell.length_a   1.000
_cell.length_b   1.000
_cell.length_c   1.000
_cell.angle_alpha   90.00
_cell.angle_beta   90.00
_cell.angle_gamma   90.00
#
_symmetry.space_group_name_H-M   'P 1'
#
loop_
_entity.id
_entity.type
_entity.pdbx_description
1 polymer ?
#
loop_
_entity_poly.entity_id
_entity_poly.type
_entity_poly.pdbx_seq_one_letter_code
_entity_poly.pdbx_strand_id
1 'polypeptide(L)' 'MVRLGGTATVSHMEVFQGLEKLFRQQGIDLDWVLYSGYDEMVDAFVKGEIDLAWNGPLSYVKIKRQVA' A
#
# COMPACT_ATOMS: atom_id res chain seq x y z
N MET A 1 4.27 -3.26 13.16
CA MET A 1 4.51 -2.24 12.14
C MET A 1 3.77 -2.68 10.89
N VAL A 2 2.78 -1.90 10.47
CA VAL A 2 2.00 -2.14 9.25
C VAL A 2 2.70 -1.45 8.09
N ARG A 3 2.79 -2.09 6.93
CA ARG A 3 3.38 -1.54 5.71
C ARG A 3 2.31 -1.27 4.66
N LEU A 4 2.16 0.00 4.28
CA LEU A 4 1.24 0.45 3.24
C LEU A 4 1.98 0.70 1.91
N GLY A 5 1.61 -0.03 0.87
CA GLY A 5 2.12 0.23 -0.48
C GLY A 5 1.21 1.14 -1.29
N GLY A 6 1.80 2.00 -2.11
CA GLY A 6 1.10 2.81 -3.11
C GLY A 6 2.00 3.18 -4.28
N THR A 7 1.44 3.72 -5.36
CA THR A 7 2.27 4.25 -6.46
C THR A 7 2.83 5.62 -6.11
N ALA A 8 4.00 5.96 -6.66
CA ALA A 8 4.69 7.21 -6.39
C ALA A 8 3.97 8.42 -7.02
N THR A 9 3.04 9.01 -6.27
CA THR A 9 2.35 10.26 -6.64
C THR A 9 2.34 11.22 -5.46
N VAL A 10 2.25 12.53 -5.73
CA VAL A 10 2.17 13.56 -4.69
C VAL A 10 0.94 13.34 -3.79
N SER A 11 -0.21 13.03 -4.39
CA SER A 11 -1.45 12.80 -3.62
C SER A 11 -1.37 11.57 -2.72
N HIS A 12 -0.70 10.49 -3.14
CA HIS A 12 -0.48 9.34 -2.27
C HIS A 12 0.42 9.68 -1.09
N MET A 13 1.51 10.44 -1.32
CA MET A 13 2.39 10.87 -0.23
C MET A 13 1.66 11.71 0.82
N GLU A 14 0.82 12.66 0.39
CA GLU A 14 0.02 13.50 1.30
C GLU A 14 -0.94 12.66 2.14
N VAL A 15 -1.64 11.71 1.52
CA VAL A 15 -2.56 10.81 2.21
C VAL A 15 -1.80 9.90 3.18
N PHE A 16 -0.66 9.33 2.77
CA PHE A 16 0.10 8.39 3.60
C PHE A 16 0.69 9.05 4.84
N GLN A 17 1.19 10.29 4.73
CA GLN A 17 1.60 11.09 5.88
C GLN A 17 0.43 11.37 6.84
N GLY A 18 -0.78 11.57 6.30
CA GLY A 18 -1.99 11.70 7.11
C GLY A 18 -2.36 10.41 7.84
N LEU A 19 -2.31 9.28 7.14
CA LEU A 19 -2.59 7.95 7.69
C LEU A 19 -1.58 7.55 8.76
N GLU A 20 -0.29 7.84 8.57
CA GLU A 20 0.75 7.59 9.55
C GLU A 20 0.44 8.30 10.88
N LYS A 21 0.06 9.59 10.83
CA LYS A 21 -0.36 10.34 12.01
C LYS A 21 -1.59 9.75 12.67
N LEU A 22 -2.60 9.37 11.87
CA LEU A 22 -3.85 8.78 12.36
C LEU A 22 -3.60 7.43 13.05
N PHE A 23 -2.81 6.55 12.43
CA PHE A 23 -2.49 5.24 12.97
C PHE A 23 -1.66 5.34 14.25
N ARG A 24 -0.70 6.27 14.28
CA ARG A 24 0.10 6.53 15.47
C ARG A 24 -0.75 6.99 16.66
N GLN A 25 -1.80 7.77 16.43
CA GLN A 25 -2.77 8.16 17.48
C GLN A 25 -3.53 6.95 18.05
N GLN A 26 -3.63 5.85 17.30
CA GLN A 26 -4.24 4.60 17.74
C GLN A 26 -3.20 3.59 18.28
N GLY A 27 -1.94 3.99 18.44
CA GLY A 27 -0.85 3.11 18.90
C GLY A 27 -0.38 2.11 17.85
N ILE A 28 -0.69 2.33 16.56
CA ILE A 28 -0.25 1.49 15.45
C ILE A 28 0.89 2.19 14.71
N ASP A 29 2.01 1.50 14.59
CA ASP A 29 3.15 1.95 13.81
C ASP A 29 2.93 1.61 12.33
N LEU A 30 2.93 2.64 11.47
CA LEU A 30 2.64 2.54 10.03
C LEU A 30 3.81 3.10 9.22
N ASP A 31 4.43 2.25 8.40
CA ASP A 31 5.36 2.64 7.36
C ASP A 31 4.69 2.57 5.99
N TRP A 32 5.23 3.28 5.01
CA TRP A 32 4.74 3.25 3.64
C TRP A 32 5.86 3.14 2.60
N VAL A 33 5.57 2.45 1.50
CA VAL A 33 6.49 2.18 0.39
C VAL A 33 5.85 2.65 -0.90
N LEU A 34 6.63 3.37 -1.72
CA LEU A 34 6.18 3.88 -3.00
C LEU A 34 6.78 3.05 -4.15
N TYR A 35 5.91 2.65 -5.09
CA TYR A 35 6.26 1.87 -6.27
C TYR A 35 6.11 2.72 -7.53
N SER A 36 6.94 2.46 -8.55
CA SER A 36 6.85 3.14 -9.85
C SER A 36 5.57 2.79 -10.61
N GLY A 37 4.99 1.62 -10.34
CA GLY A 37 3.81 1.12 -11.01
C GLY A 37 2.96 0.25 -10.10
N TYR A 38 1.73 -0.01 -10.57
CA TYR A 38 0.79 -0.86 -9.84
C TYR A 38 1.18 -2.34 -9.88
N ASP A 39 1.94 -2.79 -10.88
CA ASP A 39 2.29 -4.20 -11.03
C ASP A 39 3.34 -4.60 -10.00
N GLU A 40 4.35 -3.76 -9.78
CA GLU A 40 5.35 -3.95 -8.73
C GLU A 40 4.71 -3.92 -7.33
N MET A 41 3.75 -3.01 -7.09
CA MET A 41 3.02 -2.95 -5.83
C MET A 41 2.13 -4.18 -5.63
N VAL A 42 1.46 -4.68 -6.68
CA VAL A 42 0.66 -5.90 -6.64
C VAL A 42 1.53 -7.09 -6.27
N ASP A 43 2.68 -7.25 -6.92
CA ASP A 43 3.61 -8.34 -6.65
C ASP A 43 4.13 -8.29 -5.21
N ALA A 44 4.47 -7.10 -4.71
CA ALA A 44 4.89 -6.91 -3.32
C ALA A 44 3.79 -7.28 -2.32
N PHE A 45 2.53 -6.93 -2.60
CA PHE A 45 1.40 -7.31 -1.76
C PHE A 45 1.17 -8.82 -1.76
N VAL A 46 1.19 -9.46 -2.94
CA VAL A 46 0.99 -10.91 -3.07
C VAL A 46 2.10 -11.69 -2.38
N LYS A 47 3.34 -11.19 -2.39
CA LYS A 47 4.49 -11.76 -1.66
C LYS A 47 4.47 -11.49 -0.15
N GLY A 48 3.58 -10.64 0.35
CA GLY A 48 3.52 -10.24 1.76
C GLY A 48 4.63 -9.28 2.19
N GLU A 49 5.25 -8.56 1.23
CA GLU A 49 6.24 -7.52 1.54
C GLU A 49 5.58 -6.26 2.13
N ILE A 50 4.32 -6.01 1.75
CA ILE A 50 3.43 -4.97 2.29
C ILE A 50 2.13 -5.59 2.80
N ASP A 51 1.58 -5.01 3.87
CA ASP A 51 0.37 -5.51 4.55
C ASP A 51 -0.93 -4.93 3.96
N LEU A 52 -0.84 -3.71 3.41
CA LEU A 52 -1.95 -2.96 2.82
C LEU A 52 -1.54 -2.41 1.46
N ALA A 53 -2.45 -2.41 0.50
CA ALA A 53 -2.23 -1.85 -0.83
C ALA A 53 -3.24 -0.74 -1.15
N TRP A 54 -2.75 0.50 -1.31
CA TRP A 54 -3.52 1.63 -1.83
C TRP A 54 -3.63 1.51 -3.35
N ASN A 55 -4.62 0.76 -3.83
CA ASN A 55 -4.67 0.28 -5.20
C ASN A 55 -5.91 0.73 -5.97
N GLY A 56 -5.87 0.56 -7.30
CA GLY A 56 -7.02 0.76 -8.18
C GLY A 56 -7.83 -0.52 -8.40
N PRO A 57 -9.04 -0.42 -9.00
CA PRO A 57 -9.91 -1.58 -9.26
C PRO A 57 -9.24 -2.70 -10.06
N LEU A 58 -8.40 -2.37 -11.05
CA LEU A 58 -7.69 -3.37 -11.86
C LEU A 58 -6.61 -4.11 -11.05
N SER A 59 -5.88 -3.40 -10.19
CA SER A 59 -4.88 -3.99 -9.29
C SER A 59 -5.53 -4.98 -8.32
N TYR A 60 -6.73 -4.68 -7.82
CA TYR A 60 -7.50 -5.61 -6.99
C TYR A 60 -7.82 -6.91 -7.72
N VAL A 61 -8.28 -6.82 -8.98
CA VAL A 61 -8.54 -8.02 -9.80
C VAL A 61 -7.25 -8.80 -10.07
N LYS A 62 -6.11 -8.12 -10.31
CA LYS A 62 -4.81 -8.77 -10.48
C LYS A 62 -4.40 -9.55 -9.22
N ILE A 63 -4.48 -8.93 -8.04
CA ILE A 63 -4.20 -9.59 -6.75
C ILE A 63 -5.07 -10.85 -6.62
N LYS A 64 -6.39 -10.72 -6.82
CA LYS A 64 -7.32 -11.85 -6.71
C LYS A 64 -6.99 -13.01 -7.63
N ARG A 65 -6.43 -12.76 -8.82
CA ARG A 65 -6.01 -13.81 -9.75
C ARG A 65 -4.70 -14.50 -9.36
N GLN A 66 -3.85 -13.85 -8.58
CA GLN A 66 -2.57 -14.41 -8.14
C GLN A 66 -2.67 -15.16 -6.79
N VAL A 67 -3.68 -14.82 -5.95
CA VAL A 67 -3.90 -15.45 -4.64
C VAL A 67 -5.00 -16.51 -4.63
N ALA A 68 -5.69 -16.72 -5.76
CA ALA A 68 -6.69 -17.77 -5.95
C ALA A 68 -6.02 -19.10 -6.32
#